data_AF-A0A7W6JVI7-F1
#
_entry.id   AF-A0A7W6JVI7-F1
#
_cell.length_a   1.000
_cell.length_b   1.000
_cell.length_c   1.000
_cell.angle_alpha   90.00
_cell.angle_beta   90.00
_cell.angle_gamma   90.00
#
_symmetry.space_group_name_H-M   'P 1'
#
loop_
_entity.id
_entity.type
_entity.pdbx_description
1 polymer ?
#
loop_
_entity_poly.entity_id
_entity_poly.type
_entity_poly.pdbx_seq_one_letter_code
_entity_poly.pdbx_strand_id
1 'polypeptide(L)'
;MWLIAAIFFTAMSLLGASQARAQNAPSPLEDRAQATECLTLAIAYEAGYESPEGQQAVAEVVLNRVRHPAFPKSVCGVVFAGSRLKTGCQFTFTCDGSLRRRLTDKVMTQARAVAEQAIDGRLTPLVADALNYHADYVSPYWAPSLDRVTKIGAHIFYRRRGGVTPAITALRFAGAMPAPPAIATATPAPPPAFAPWGLAPQSPAASPQP
;
A
#
# COMPACT_ATOMS: atom_id res chain seq x y z
N MET A 1 -17.39 -60.38 -37.90
CA MET A 1 -18.69 -59.78 -37.49
C MET A 1 -18.47 -59.29 -36.07
N TRP A 2 -17.91 -58.09 -35.87
CA TRP A 2 -18.54 -56.79 -36.06
C TRP A 2 -17.79 -55.84 -37.04
N LEU A 3 -18.60 -55.07 -37.78
CA LEU A 3 -18.32 -54.08 -38.84
C LEU A 3 -17.88 -52.71 -38.22
N ILE A 4 -16.84 -52.01 -38.71
CA ILE A 4 -16.76 -50.96 -39.78
C ILE A 4 -16.77 -49.50 -39.27
N ALA A 5 -15.75 -48.75 -39.76
CA ALA A 5 -15.66 -47.32 -40.09
C ALA A 5 -15.67 -46.24 -38.98
N ALA A 6 -15.08 -45.06 -39.15
CA ALA A 6 -14.06 -44.52 -40.05
C ALA A 6 -13.79 -43.08 -39.57
N ILE A 7 -12.54 -42.79 -39.25
CA ILE A 7 -11.75 -41.60 -39.61
C ILE A 7 -12.41 -40.21 -39.77
N PHE A 8 -11.96 -39.22 -38.96
CA PHE A 8 -11.14 -38.05 -39.35
C PHE A 8 -11.37 -36.79 -38.48
N PHE A 9 -10.28 -35.99 -38.40
CA PHE A 9 -10.21 -34.53 -38.22
C PHE A 9 -10.37 -33.93 -36.80
N THR A 10 -9.20 -33.62 -36.22
CA THR A 10 -8.81 -32.32 -35.61
C THR A 10 -9.74 -31.65 -34.60
N ALA A 11 -9.23 -31.35 -33.41
CA ALA A 11 -8.62 -30.04 -33.16
C ALA A 11 -8.25 -29.87 -31.67
N MET A 12 -7.01 -29.44 -31.46
CA MET A 12 -6.58 -28.38 -30.55
C MET A 12 -7.30 -28.25 -29.20
N SER A 13 -6.54 -28.50 -28.13
CA SER A 13 -6.79 -27.99 -26.78
C SER A 13 -7.11 -26.49 -26.80
N LEU A 14 -8.11 -26.06 -26.03
CA LEU A 14 -8.06 -24.76 -25.36
C LEU A 14 -8.60 -24.89 -23.94
N LEU A 15 -7.65 -24.80 -23.01
CA LEU A 15 -7.86 -24.34 -21.65
C LEU A 15 -8.62 -23.00 -21.68
N GLY A 16 -9.54 -22.85 -20.73
CA GLY A 16 -9.67 -21.66 -19.89
C GLY A 16 -9.85 -20.30 -20.58
N ALA A 17 -11.05 -19.74 -20.41
CA ALA A 17 -11.21 -18.31 -20.24
C ALA A 17 -12.06 -18.05 -18.98
N SER A 18 -11.47 -18.25 -17.80
CA SER A 18 -11.96 -17.56 -16.61
C SER A 18 -11.83 -16.06 -16.87
N GLN A 19 -12.98 -15.41 -17.02
CA GLN A 19 -13.13 -13.96 -17.06
C GLN A 19 -12.67 -13.37 -15.71
N ALA A 20 -11.37 -13.20 -15.55
CA ALA A 20 -10.75 -12.44 -14.46
C ALA A 20 -9.62 -11.58 -15.03
N ARG A 21 -9.89 -10.89 -16.13
CA ARG A 21 -8.94 -10.03 -16.83
C ARG A 21 -9.40 -8.59 -16.72
N ALA A 22 -9.20 -7.96 -15.56
CA ALA A 22 -9.13 -6.49 -15.41
C ALA A 22 -8.87 -6.05 -13.96
N GLN A 23 -7.78 -6.47 -13.29
CA GLN A 23 -7.45 -5.88 -11.97
C GLN A 23 -5.98 -5.57 -11.70
N ASN A 24 -5.07 -5.75 -12.67
CA ASN A 24 -3.64 -5.45 -12.48
C ASN A 24 -3.02 -4.79 -13.73
N ALA A 25 -3.70 -3.81 -14.32
CA ALA A 25 -3.00 -2.85 -15.16
C ALA A 25 -2.13 -1.95 -14.24
N PRO A 26 -0.89 -1.59 -14.61
CA PRO A 26 -0.22 -0.47 -13.97
C PRO A 26 -1.15 0.74 -14.09
N SER A 27 -1.49 1.38 -12.96
CA SER A 27 -2.43 2.48 -13.00
C SER A 27 -1.88 3.56 -13.94
N PRO A 28 -2.64 3.97 -14.98
CA PRO A 28 -2.60 5.38 -15.38
C PRO A 28 -2.75 6.15 -14.06
N LEU A 29 -1.91 7.14 -13.79
CA LEU A 29 -1.84 7.89 -12.52
C LEU A 29 -3.18 7.81 -11.75
N GLU A 30 -3.18 7.27 -10.53
CA GLU A 30 -4.42 7.08 -9.76
C GLU A 30 -5.26 8.37 -9.77
N ASP A 31 -6.58 8.24 -9.92
CA ASP A 31 -7.46 9.41 -9.88
C ASP A 31 -7.36 10.09 -8.50
N ARG A 32 -7.23 11.43 -8.48
CA ARG A 32 -7.04 12.17 -7.22
C ARG A 32 -8.21 11.97 -6.25
N ALA A 33 -9.45 11.91 -6.74
CA ALA A 33 -10.61 11.73 -5.88
C ALA A 33 -10.62 10.33 -5.27
N GLN A 34 -10.28 9.31 -6.07
CA GLN A 34 -10.13 7.94 -5.60
C GLN A 34 -9.01 7.82 -4.53
N ALA A 35 -7.85 8.42 -4.77
CA ALA A 35 -6.75 8.45 -3.81
C ALA A 35 -7.17 9.11 -2.49
N THR A 36 -7.89 10.23 -2.58
CA THR A 36 -8.42 10.96 -1.42
C THR A 36 -9.39 10.09 -0.61
N GLU A 37 -10.27 9.34 -1.27
CA GLU A 37 -11.23 8.45 -0.61
C GLU A 37 -10.52 7.31 0.14
N CYS A 38 -9.58 6.61 -0.52
CA CYS A 38 -8.81 5.56 0.14
C CYS A 38 -7.97 6.07 1.31
N LEU A 39 -7.35 7.24 1.18
CA LEU A 39 -6.60 7.86 2.27
C LEU A 39 -7.52 8.26 3.43
N THR A 40 -8.72 8.79 3.12
CA THR A 40 -9.73 9.13 4.11
C THR A 40 -10.12 7.90 4.94
N LEU A 41 -10.37 6.77 4.29
CA LEU A 41 -10.72 5.52 4.98
C LEU A 41 -9.60 5.06 5.91
N ALA A 42 -8.35 5.08 5.43
CA ALA A 42 -7.21 4.72 6.26
C ALA A 42 -7.11 5.61 7.50
N ILE A 43 -7.18 6.94 7.34
CA ILE A 43 -7.12 7.88 8.46
C ILE A 43 -8.29 7.67 9.42
N ALA A 44 -9.51 7.52 8.91
CA ALA A 44 -10.72 7.43 9.73
C ALA A 44 -10.75 6.16 10.59
N TYR A 45 -10.33 5.01 10.03
CA TYR A 45 -10.36 3.74 10.75
C TYR A 45 -9.13 3.53 11.64
N GLU A 46 -7.98 4.12 11.32
CA GLU A 46 -6.74 3.95 12.09
C GLU A 46 -6.55 5.05 13.15
N ALA A 47 -6.97 6.28 12.85
CA ALA A 47 -6.68 7.46 13.67
C ALA A 47 -7.87 8.42 13.79
N GLY A 48 -9.09 7.99 13.47
CA GLY A 48 -10.26 8.88 13.44
C GLY A 48 -10.59 9.57 14.76
N TYR A 49 -10.15 9.01 15.89
CA TYR A 49 -10.32 9.58 17.24
C TYR A 49 -9.03 10.16 17.82
N GLU A 50 -7.93 10.16 17.05
CA GLU A 50 -6.68 10.82 17.42
C GLU A 50 -6.75 12.32 17.15
N SER A 51 -5.74 13.06 17.63
CA SER A 51 -5.56 14.47 17.29
C SER A 51 -5.33 14.67 15.78
N PRO A 52 -5.48 15.90 15.25
CA PRO A 52 -5.15 16.20 13.86
C PRO A 52 -3.73 15.76 13.46
N GLU A 53 -2.76 15.92 14.37
CA GLU A 53 -1.38 15.46 14.17
C GLU A 53 -1.29 13.94 14.06
N GLY A 54 -2.06 13.19 14.86
CA GLY A 54 -2.13 11.73 14.77
C GLY A 54 -2.72 11.25 13.44
N GLN A 55 -3.75 11.92 12.95
CA GLN A 55 -4.35 11.65 11.63
C GLN A 55 -3.37 11.93 10.49
N GLN A 56 -2.67 13.07 10.56
CA GLN A 56 -1.64 13.45 9.61
C GLN A 56 -0.47 12.46 9.60
N ALA A 57 -0.04 11.99 10.76
CA ALA A 57 1.04 11.02 10.87
C ALA A 57 0.71 9.69 10.17
N VAL A 58 -0.52 9.19 10.31
CA VAL A 58 -0.97 7.99 9.57
C VAL A 58 -1.03 8.26 8.06
N ALA A 59 -1.54 9.44 7.66
CA ALA A 59 -1.56 9.83 6.26
C ALA A 59 -0.15 9.86 5.65
N GLU A 60 0.81 10.44 6.37
CA GLU A 60 2.20 10.53 5.96
C GLU A 60 2.83 9.15 5.77
N VAL A 61 2.58 8.18 6.67
CA VAL A 61 3.05 6.79 6.50
C VAL A 61 2.49 6.17 5.21
N VAL A 62 1.21 6.37 4.90
CA VAL A 62 0.61 5.86 3.66
C VAL A 62 1.30 6.46 2.44
N LEU A 63 1.51 7.77 2.41
CA LEU A 63 2.16 8.44 1.28
C LEU A 63 3.66 8.10 1.18
N ASN A 64 4.34 7.89 2.31
CA ASN A 64 5.72 7.40 2.36
C ASN A 64 5.82 6.00 1.75
N ARG A 65 4.86 5.11 2.04
CA ARG A 65 4.77 3.81 1.39
C ARG A 65 4.57 3.95 -0.11
N VAL A 66 3.66 4.79 -0.59
CA VAL A 66 3.49 5.01 -2.05
C VAL A 66 4.81 5.42 -2.72
N ARG A 67 5.58 6.31 -2.08
CA ARG A 67 6.91 6.72 -2.57
C ARG A 67 7.94 5.59 -2.50
N HIS A 68 7.90 4.76 -1.46
CA HIS A 68 8.90 3.73 -1.21
C HIS A 68 8.82 2.54 -2.20
N PRO A 69 9.92 2.11 -2.85
CA PRO A 69 9.91 1.09 -3.91
C PRO A 69 9.28 -0.27 -3.53
N ALA A 70 9.34 -0.64 -2.25
CA ALA A 70 8.81 -1.92 -1.77
C ALA A 70 7.27 -1.99 -1.64
N PHE A 71 6.55 -0.92 -1.94
CA PHE A 71 5.10 -0.84 -1.75
C PHE A 71 4.38 -0.50 -3.06
N PRO A 72 3.06 -0.78 -3.14
CA PRO A 72 2.22 -0.36 -4.25
C PRO A 72 2.31 1.14 -4.55
N LYS A 73 2.14 1.50 -5.83
CA LYS A 73 2.35 2.86 -6.34
C LYS A 73 1.08 3.69 -6.45
N SER A 74 0.06 3.31 -5.71
CA SER A 74 -1.19 4.04 -5.53
C SER A 74 -1.61 4.00 -4.07
N VAL A 75 -2.34 5.03 -3.63
CA VAL A 75 -2.85 5.15 -2.27
C VAL A 75 -3.79 3.99 -1.97
N CYS A 76 -4.77 3.72 -2.83
CA CYS A 76 -5.65 2.57 -2.65
C CYS A 76 -4.87 1.25 -2.66
N GLY A 77 -3.83 1.14 -3.48
CA GLY A 77 -2.97 -0.05 -3.51
C GLY A 77 -2.29 -0.30 -2.17
N VAL A 78 -1.80 0.76 -1.49
CA VAL A 78 -1.22 0.66 -0.15
C VAL A 78 -2.28 0.34 0.90
N VAL A 79 -3.41 1.04 0.88
CA VAL A 79 -4.48 0.92 1.89
C VAL A 79 -5.14 -0.46 1.85
N PHE A 80 -5.39 -1.01 0.67
CA PHE A 80 -6.04 -2.30 0.49
C PHE A 80 -5.07 -3.45 0.24
N ALA A 81 -3.77 -3.25 0.47
CA ALA A 81 -2.77 -4.30 0.34
C ALA A 81 -3.11 -5.49 1.25
N GLY A 82 -3.19 -6.68 0.65
CA GLY A 82 -3.52 -7.92 1.37
C GLY A 82 -5.01 -8.13 1.67
N SER A 83 -5.91 -7.20 1.30
CA SER A 83 -7.35 -7.27 1.62
C SER A 83 -8.09 -8.50 1.07
N ARG A 84 -7.52 -9.17 0.07
CA ARG A 84 -8.07 -10.39 -0.55
C ARG A 84 -7.48 -11.68 0.01
N LEU A 85 -6.48 -11.57 0.88
CA LEU A 85 -5.84 -12.70 1.52
C LEU A 85 -6.65 -13.11 2.74
N LYS A 86 -6.52 -14.39 3.14
CA LYS A 86 -7.16 -14.88 4.37
C LYS A 86 -6.57 -14.26 5.63
N THR A 87 -5.28 -13.88 5.58
CA THR A 87 -4.53 -13.22 6.65
C THR A 87 -3.51 -12.26 6.04
N GLY A 88 -3.01 -11.30 6.82
CA GLY A 88 -1.91 -10.42 6.40
C GLY A 88 -2.36 -9.12 5.74
N CYS A 89 -3.51 -8.59 6.13
CA CYS A 89 -3.99 -7.30 5.64
C CYS A 89 -3.15 -6.17 6.21
N GLN A 90 -2.75 -5.22 5.35
CA GLN A 90 -1.89 -4.11 5.75
C GLN A 90 -2.57 -3.20 6.78
N PHE A 91 -3.87 -2.99 6.60
CA PHE A 91 -4.75 -2.27 7.52
C PHE A 91 -5.89 -3.21 7.91
N THR A 92 -6.09 -3.44 9.21
CA THR A 92 -6.98 -4.50 9.71
C THR A 92 -8.44 -4.25 9.34
N PHE A 93 -8.85 -2.97 9.25
CA PHE A 93 -10.21 -2.58 8.90
C PHE A 93 -10.67 -3.10 7.52
N THR A 94 -9.72 -3.42 6.63
CA THR A 94 -9.99 -3.96 5.29
C THR A 94 -10.40 -5.43 5.30
N CYS A 95 -10.22 -6.13 6.42
CA CYS A 95 -10.41 -7.58 6.52
C CYS A 95 -11.22 -8.04 7.73
N ASP A 96 -11.28 -7.25 8.81
CA ASP A 96 -12.01 -7.58 10.03
C ASP A 96 -13.53 -7.28 9.94
N GLY A 97 -13.98 -6.74 8.80
CA GLY A 97 -15.37 -6.35 8.57
C GLY A 97 -15.75 -5.00 9.17
N SER A 98 -14.79 -4.20 9.65
CA SER A 98 -14.98 -2.84 10.18
C SER A 98 -15.67 -1.91 9.18
N LEU A 99 -15.48 -2.12 7.88
CA LEU A 99 -16.17 -1.35 6.83
C LEU A 99 -17.69 -1.50 6.86
N ARG A 100 -18.25 -2.51 7.55
CA ARG A 100 -19.70 -2.63 7.78
C ARG A 100 -20.22 -1.67 8.84
N ARG A 101 -19.34 -1.15 9.69
CA ARG A 101 -19.67 -0.16 10.72
C ARG A 101 -19.52 1.24 10.13
N ARG A 102 -20.57 2.04 10.25
CA ARG A 102 -20.54 3.47 9.90
C ARG A 102 -19.83 4.26 11.01
N LEU A 103 -18.80 5.01 10.63
CA LEU A 103 -18.18 6.03 11.50
C LEU A 103 -19.05 7.29 11.53
N THR A 104 -18.86 8.13 12.54
CA THR A 104 -19.61 9.39 12.64
C THR A 104 -19.19 10.34 11.51
N ASP A 105 -20.11 11.20 11.07
CA ASP A 105 -19.84 12.16 10.01
C ASP A 105 -18.71 13.13 10.39
N LYS A 106 -18.56 13.44 11.69
CA LYS A 106 -17.44 14.24 12.22
C LYS A 106 -16.09 13.58 11.93
N VAL A 107 -15.94 12.29 12.25
CA VAL A 107 -14.69 11.53 12.03
C VAL A 107 -14.37 11.48 10.53
N MET A 108 -15.35 11.16 9.70
CA MET A 108 -15.16 11.08 8.25
C MET A 108 -14.78 12.42 7.64
N THR A 109 -15.43 13.51 8.07
CA THR A 109 -15.17 14.87 7.56
C THR A 109 -13.76 15.33 7.93
N GLN A 110 -13.34 15.10 9.18
CA GLN A 110 -12.01 15.47 9.64
C GLN A 110 -10.93 14.67 8.91
N ALA A 111 -11.11 13.34 8.82
CA ALA A 111 -10.20 12.46 8.10
C ALA A 111 -10.06 12.87 6.62
N ARG A 112 -11.17 13.25 5.98
CA ARG A 112 -11.16 13.72 4.59
C ARG A 112 -10.38 15.02 4.42
N ALA A 113 -10.58 15.98 5.32
CA ALA A 113 -9.85 17.24 5.28
C ALA A 113 -8.33 17.04 5.41
N VAL A 114 -7.90 16.12 6.28
CA VAL A 114 -6.48 15.74 6.41
C VAL A 114 -5.99 15.03 5.15
N ALA A 115 -6.78 14.11 4.59
CA ALA A 115 -6.43 13.41 3.35
C ALA A 115 -6.20 14.38 2.18
N GLU A 116 -7.10 15.34 1.98
CA GLU A 116 -6.98 16.35 0.92
C GLU A 116 -5.72 17.21 1.09
N GLN A 117 -5.42 17.65 2.32
CA GLN A 117 -4.19 18.40 2.60
C GLN A 117 -2.94 17.56 2.35
N ALA A 118 -2.96 16.27 2.72
CA ALA A 118 -1.84 15.36 2.50
C ALA A 118 -1.58 15.11 1.01
N ILE A 119 -2.63 14.86 0.23
CA ILE A 119 -2.59 14.66 -1.23
C ILE A 119 -2.04 15.89 -1.93
N ASP A 120 -2.45 17.08 -1.49
CA ASP A 120 -2.00 18.36 -2.06
C ASP A 120 -0.60 18.78 -1.56
N GLY A 121 0.05 17.97 -0.70
CA GLY A 121 1.38 18.27 -0.16
C GLY A 121 1.43 19.47 0.78
N ARG A 122 0.30 19.81 1.43
CA ARG A 122 0.15 20.99 2.31
C ARG A 122 0.49 20.72 3.77
N LEU A 123 0.81 19.47 4.13
CA LEU A 123 1.12 19.08 5.50
C LEU A 123 2.62 19.13 5.79
N THR A 124 2.99 19.68 6.93
CA THR A 124 4.37 19.65 7.44
C THR A 124 4.74 18.23 7.86
N PRO A 125 5.87 17.65 7.44
CA PRO A 125 6.27 16.30 7.88
C PRO A 125 6.36 16.18 9.41
N LEU A 126 5.70 15.18 10.00
CA LEU A 126 5.73 14.87 11.43
C LEU A 126 6.47 13.57 11.73
N VAL A 127 6.47 12.62 10.80
CA VAL A 127 7.04 11.28 11.00
C VAL A 127 8.16 10.93 10.03
N ALA A 128 8.72 11.94 9.36
CA ALA A 128 9.88 11.83 8.47
C ALA A 128 9.69 10.70 7.44
N ASP A 129 10.55 9.67 7.48
CA ASP A 129 10.51 8.49 6.60
C ASP A 129 9.88 7.26 7.26
N ALA A 130 9.03 7.44 8.28
CA ALA A 130 8.35 6.32 8.92
C ALA A 130 7.52 5.53 7.90
N LEU A 131 7.68 4.21 7.95
CA LEU A 131 6.97 3.25 7.11
C LEU A 131 6.11 2.28 7.93
N ASN A 132 6.28 2.27 9.26
CA ASN A 132 5.59 1.38 10.17
C ASN A 132 5.14 2.16 11.41
N TYR A 133 4.04 1.74 12.00
CA TYR A 133 3.60 2.21 13.30
C TYR A 133 2.81 1.10 14.00
N HIS A 134 2.66 1.23 15.32
CA HIS A 134 1.71 0.46 16.10
C HIS A 134 1.13 1.31 17.22
N ALA A 135 -0.01 0.90 17.75
CA ALA A 135 -0.60 1.52 18.94
C ALA A 135 0.18 1.11 20.20
N ASP A 136 0.41 2.03 21.12
CA ASP A 136 1.28 1.90 22.29
C ASP A 136 0.86 0.81 23.31
N TYR A 137 -0.35 0.30 23.18
CA TYR A 137 -0.89 -0.84 23.93
C TYR A 137 -0.63 -2.20 23.25
N VAL A 138 0.08 -2.24 22.13
CA VAL A 138 0.48 -3.46 21.40
C VAL A 138 2.00 -3.56 21.35
N SER A 139 2.56 -4.77 21.47
CA SER A 139 4.01 -5.03 21.36
C SER A 139 4.30 -6.02 20.23
N PRO A 140 4.47 -5.53 18.98
CA PRO A 140 4.74 -6.40 17.85
C PRO A 140 6.22 -6.84 17.80
N TYR A 141 6.46 -8.11 17.44
CA TYR A 141 7.80 -8.70 17.40
C TYR A 141 8.80 -7.98 16.48
N TRP A 142 8.30 -7.27 15.46
CA TRP A 142 9.14 -6.53 14.50
C TRP A 142 9.63 -5.19 15.03
N ALA A 143 8.99 -4.58 16.04
CA ALA A 143 9.33 -3.23 16.49
C ALA A 143 10.79 -3.07 16.94
N PRO A 144 11.41 -4.00 17.69
CA PRO A 144 12.82 -3.90 18.08
C PRO A 144 13.82 -4.00 16.91
N SER A 145 13.38 -4.46 15.74
CA SER A 145 14.21 -4.52 14.54
C SER A 145 14.31 -3.17 13.81
N LEU A 146 13.47 -2.19 14.18
CA LEU A 146 13.36 -0.88 13.54
C LEU A 146 13.83 0.26 14.46
N ASP A 147 14.14 1.41 13.87
CA ASP A 147 14.44 2.63 14.63
C ASP A 147 13.13 3.37 14.93
N ARG A 148 12.89 3.68 16.20
CA ARG A 148 11.77 4.52 16.63
C ARG A 148 12.02 5.96 16.16
N VAL A 149 11.04 6.54 15.46
CA VAL A 149 11.06 7.93 15.01
C VAL A 149 10.47 8.83 16.09
N THR A 150 9.20 8.62 16.42
CA THR A 150 8.47 9.44 17.40
C THR A 150 7.23 8.70 17.91
N LYS A 151 6.54 9.27 18.90
CA LYS A 151 5.20 8.86 19.34
C LYS A 151 4.27 10.07 19.22
N ILE A 152 3.13 9.90 18.56
CA ILE A 152 2.09 10.91 18.41
C ILE A 152 0.77 10.26 18.80
N GLY A 153 0.11 10.81 19.82
CA GLY A 153 -1.09 10.20 20.40
C GLY A 153 -0.81 8.76 20.88
N ALA A 154 -1.69 7.84 20.50
CA ALA A 154 -1.53 6.41 20.81
C ALA A 154 -0.51 5.70 19.92
N HIS A 155 0.01 6.32 18.85
CA HIS A 155 0.83 5.64 17.84
C HIS A 155 2.33 5.89 18.01
N ILE A 156 3.12 4.82 17.91
CA ILE A 156 4.58 4.87 17.86
C ILE A 156 5.03 4.56 16.43
N PHE A 157 5.80 5.48 15.85
CA PHE A 157 6.22 5.44 14.45
C PHE A 157 7.67 4.98 14.30
N TYR A 158 7.95 4.21 13.26
CA TYR A 158 9.20 3.52 13.04
C TYR A 158 9.67 3.63 11.59
N ARG A 159 11.00 3.68 11.43
CA ARG A 159 11.69 3.61 10.15
C ARG A 159 12.66 2.44 10.12
N ARG A 160 13.12 2.06 8.93
CA ARG A 160 14.17 1.03 8.77
C ARG A 160 15.48 1.55 9.37
N ARG A 161 16.25 0.68 10.03
CA ARG A 161 17.59 1.07 10.50
C ARG A 161 18.49 1.47 9.32
N GLY A 162 19.17 2.61 9.47
CA GLY A 162 19.97 3.19 8.38
C GLY A 162 19.13 3.62 7.17
N GLY A 163 17.81 3.77 7.35
CA GLY A 163 16.92 4.33 6.33
C GLY A 163 17.36 5.75 5.98
N VAL A 164 17.47 6.00 4.68
CA VAL A 164 17.65 7.34 4.13
C VAL A 164 16.26 7.88 3.85
N THR A 165 15.95 9.08 4.37
CA THR A 165 14.72 9.78 4.01
C THR A 165 14.75 10.06 2.51
N PRO A 166 13.93 9.39 1.68
CA PRO A 166 13.89 9.72 0.27
C PRO A 166 13.44 11.18 0.13
N ALA A 167 14.01 11.90 -0.83
CA ALA A 167 13.53 13.24 -1.17
C ALA A 167 12.00 13.17 -1.36
N ILE A 168 11.27 14.13 -0.79
CA ILE A 168 9.81 14.20 -0.92
C ILE A 168 9.49 14.53 -2.37
N THR A 169 9.38 13.50 -3.21
CA THR A 169 8.86 13.64 -4.56
C THR A 169 7.35 13.81 -4.46
N ALA A 170 6.84 14.87 -5.09
CA ALA A 170 5.41 15.10 -5.20
C ALA A 170 4.74 13.89 -5.88
N LEU A 171 3.68 13.36 -5.24
CA LEU A 171 2.87 12.31 -5.85
C LEU A 171 2.11 12.91 -7.03
N ARG A 172 1.99 12.14 -8.11
CA ARG A 172 1.28 12.54 -9.32
C ARG A 172 -0.01 11.72 -9.42
N PHE A 173 -1.14 12.41 -9.57
CA PHE A 173 -2.47 11.83 -9.75
C PHE A 173 -3.03 12.23 -11.11
N ALA A 174 -3.86 11.40 -11.74
CA ALA A 174 -4.53 11.79 -12.99
C ALA A 174 -5.46 12.98 -12.70
N GLY A 175 -5.50 13.94 -13.63
CA GLY A 175 -6.31 15.15 -13.48
C GLY A 175 -5.71 16.23 -12.57
N ALA A 176 -4.60 15.97 -11.89
CA ALA A 176 -3.79 17.03 -11.29
C ALA A 176 -3.06 17.78 -12.43
N MET A 177 -3.46 19.01 -12.71
CA MET A 177 -2.88 19.83 -13.78
C MET A 177 -1.34 19.83 -13.65
N PRO A 178 -0.59 19.39 -14.67
CA PRO A 178 0.85 19.17 -14.52
C PRO A 178 1.60 20.52 -14.51
N ALA A 179 2.50 20.69 -13.53
CA ALA A 179 3.63 21.60 -13.70
C ALA A 179 4.49 21.12 -14.89
N PRO A 180 5.06 22.01 -15.72
CA PRO A 180 5.75 21.64 -16.95
C PRO A 180 6.99 20.75 -16.69
N PRO A 181 7.33 19.82 -17.62
CA PRO A 181 8.22 18.71 -17.32
C PRO A 181 9.71 19.03 -17.50
N ALA A 182 10.55 18.52 -16.59
CA ALA A 182 11.94 18.19 -16.87
C ALA A 182 12.05 16.70 -17.20
N ILE A 183 12.70 16.41 -18.32
CA ILE A 183 12.82 15.09 -18.96
C ILE A 183 13.85 14.22 -18.20
N ALA A 184 13.48 12.97 -17.89
CA ALA A 184 14.47 11.90 -17.67
C ALA A 184 13.83 10.53 -17.99
N THR A 185 14.33 9.88 -19.04
CA THR A 185 14.00 8.51 -19.42
C THR A 185 14.84 7.54 -18.59
N ALA A 186 14.20 6.67 -17.80
CA ALA A 186 14.87 5.55 -17.14
C ALA A 186 14.07 4.26 -17.38
N THR A 187 14.75 3.23 -17.87
CA THR A 187 14.25 1.88 -18.16
C THR A 187 13.87 1.16 -16.84
N PRO A 188 12.72 0.45 -16.77
CA PRO A 188 12.32 -0.20 -15.52
C PRO A 188 13.05 -1.53 -15.28
N ALA A 189 13.57 -1.69 -14.06
CA ALA A 189 14.07 -2.95 -13.51
C ALA A 189 12.90 -3.91 -13.14
N PRO A 190 13.12 -5.23 -13.11
CA PRO A 190 12.09 -6.21 -12.73
C PRO A 190 11.60 -6.02 -11.27
N PRO A 191 10.34 -6.39 -10.96
CA PRO A 191 9.74 -6.12 -9.66
C PRO A 191 10.38 -6.97 -8.55
N PRO A 192 10.65 -6.41 -7.35
CA PRO A 192 11.01 -7.21 -6.19
C PRO A 192 9.80 -8.04 -5.73
N ALA A 193 10.08 -9.27 -5.30
CA ALA A 193 9.09 -10.14 -4.67
C ALA A 193 8.45 -9.46 -3.44
N PHE A 194 7.14 -9.63 -3.30
CA PHE A 194 6.36 -9.14 -2.16
C PHE A 194 6.94 -9.69 -0.85
N ALA A 195 7.60 -8.82 -0.10
CA ALA A 195 8.06 -9.07 1.26
C ALA A 195 7.04 -8.45 2.22
N PRO A 196 6.07 -9.21 2.76
CA PRO A 196 5.32 -8.70 3.90
C PRO A 196 6.36 -8.35 4.98
N TRP A 197 6.29 -7.13 5.51
CA TRP A 197 7.21 -6.57 6.52
C TRP A 197 8.57 -6.02 6.04
N GLY A 198 8.85 -5.92 4.74
CA GLY A 198 10.12 -5.33 4.27
C GLY A 198 11.37 -6.15 4.64
N LEU A 199 11.19 -7.42 5.02
CA LEU A 199 12.25 -8.40 5.21
C LEU A 199 12.23 -9.33 4.01
N ALA A 200 13.23 -9.23 3.14
CA ALA A 200 13.43 -10.22 2.10
C ALA A 200 13.69 -11.60 2.77
N PRO A 201 13.18 -12.72 2.23
CA PRO A 201 13.60 -14.04 2.68
C PRO A 201 15.11 -14.14 2.47
N GLN A 202 15.82 -14.47 3.54
CA GLN A 202 17.24 -14.80 3.49
C GLN A 202 17.40 -15.95 2.49
N SER A 203 18.24 -15.78 1.47
CA SER A 203 18.66 -16.91 0.64
C SER A 203 19.16 -18.02 1.57
N PRO A 204 18.78 -19.29 1.35
CA PRO A 204 19.32 -20.37 2.15
C PRO A 204 20.84 -20.31 2.09
N ALA A 205 21.47 -20.27 3.26
CA ALA A 205 22.92 -20.31 3.39
C ALA A 205 23.44 -21.49 2.57
N ALA A 206 24.37 -21.22 1.66
CA ALA A 206 25.11 -22.27 1.00
C ALA A 206 25.77 -23.13 2.08
N SER A 207 25.42 -24.42 2.12
CA SER A 207 26.09 -25.39 2.97
C SER A 207 27.60 -25.35 2.71
N PRO A 208 28.46 -25.26 3.72
CA PRO A 208 29.89 -25.48 3.51
C PRO A 208 30.09 -26.95 3.11
N GLN A 209 30.59 -27.17 1.89
CA GLN A 209 31.09 -28.48 1.47
C GLN A 209 32.39 -28.78 2.22
N PRO A 210 32.53 -29.98 2.76
CA PRO A 210 33.65 -30.83 2.35
C PRO A 210 33.20 -32.02 1.50
#